data_AF-A0A2M8P7F5-F1
#
_entry.id   AF-A0A2M8P7F5-F1
#
_cell.length_a   1.000
_cell.length_b   1.000
_cell.length_c   1.000
_cell.angle_alpha   90.00
_cell.angle_beta   90.00
_cell.angle_gamma   90.00
#
_symmetry.space_group_name_H-M   'P 1'
#
loop_
_entity.id
_entity.type
_entity.pdbx_description
1 polymer ?
#
loop_
_entity_poly.entity_id
_entity_poly.type
_entity_poly.pdbx_seq_one_letter_code
_entity_poly.pdbx_strand_id
1 'polypeptide(L)'
;MWRHKTETHTFIGTIWGVSGFDSRFVGNPENSNQVEHLAISIALQYAYDTSVVLLNALEIRDTFNGKQPLPMTRADQAINYVAATEFLPHFEDGYAQTIERLRCILSRPETTTCV
;
A
#
# COMPACT_ATOMS: atom_id res chain seq x y z
N MET A 1 -24.19 1.88 2.71
CA MET A 1 -22.85 2.42 2.40
C MET A 1 -22.77 3.80 3.04
N TRP A 2 -22.01 3.93 4.13
CA TRP A 2 -22.00 5.14 4.96
C TRP A 2 -21.42 6.32 4.16
N ARG A 3 -22.27 7.29 3.83
CA ARG A 3 -21.87 8.54 3.17
C ARG A 3 -21.51 9.56 4.26
N HIS A 4 -20.22 9.78 4.50
CA HIS A 4 -19.80 10.98 5.20
C HIS A 4 -20.00 12.15 4.22
N LYS A 5 -20.98 13.03 4.48
CA LYS A 5 -21.16 14.26 3.71
C LYS A 5 -19.96 15.16 3.99
N THR A 6 -19.01 15.21 3.08
CA THR A 6 -18.07 16.32 2.97
C THR A 6 -18.60 17.24 1.88
N GLU A 7 -19.09 18.42 2.27
CA GLU A 7 -19.65 19.44 1.36
C GLU A 7 -18.58 20.16 0.52
N THR A 8 -17.40 19.56 0.41
CA THR A 8 -16.29 20.02 -0.43
C THR A 8 -16.02 18.97 -1.49
N HIS A 9 -15.91 19.39 -2.75
CA HIS A 9 -15.39 18.58 -3.86
C HIS A 9 -13.91 18.23 -3.60
N THR A 10 -13.65 17.39 -2.62
CA THR A 10 -12.32 16.87 -2.35
C THR A 10 -12.15 15.61 -3.20
N PHE A 11 -11.06 15.56 -3.97
CA PHE A 11 -10.76 14.41 -4.83
C PHE A 11 -10.74 13.12 -4.00
N ILE A 12 -11.31 12.03 -4.52
CA ILE A 12 -11.47 10.77 -3.77
C ILE A 12 -10.12 10.23 -3.29
N GLY A 13 -9.03 10.43 -4.04
CA GLY A 13 -7.66 10.08 -3.62
C GLY A 13 -7.17 10.83 -2.36
N THR A 14 -7.78 11.96 -2.01
CA THR A 14 -7.51 12.70 -0.76
C THR A 14 -8.22 12.08 0.44
N ILE A 15 -9.36 11.41 0.23
CA ILE A 15 -10.17 10.78 1.29
C ILE A 15 -9.76 9.31 1.47
N TRP A 16 -9.30 8.65 0.40
CA TRP A 16 -8.94 7.23 0.38
C TRP A 16 -7.44 6.93 0.28
N GLY A 17 -6.60 7.90 0.65
CA GLY A 17 -5.31 7.59 1.27
C GLY A 17 -4.08 7.42 0.37
N VAL A 18 -4.15 7.76 -0.92
CA VAL A 18 -2.94 7.83 -1.78
C VAL A 18 -2.31 9.23 -1.83
N SER A 19 -2.99 10.25 -1.28
CA SER A 19 -2.44 11.60 -1.25
C SER A 19 -1.18 11.64 -0.40
N GLY A 20 -0.06 12.04 -1.02
CA GLY A 20 1.25 12.07 -0.39
C GLY A 20 2.04 10.77 -0.53
N PHE A 21 1.52 9.74 -1.21
CA PHE A 21 2.32 8.58 -1.58
C PHE A 21 3.24 8.91 -2.76
N ASP A 22 4.43 8.32 -2.76
CA ASP A 22 5.29 8.26 -3.93
C ASP A 22 4.56 7.53 -5.07
N SER A 23 4.75 8.02 -6.29
CA SER A 23 4.14 7.49 -7.52
C SER A 23 4.23 5.97 -7.67
N ARG A 24 5.31 5.34 -7.15
CA ARG A 24 5.52 3.89 -7.21
C ARG A 24 4.46 3.09 -6.44
N PHE A 25 3.85 3.69 -5.42
CA PHE A 25 2.79 3.05 -4.61
C PHE A 25 1.40 3.37 -5.12
N VAL A 26 1.24 4.25 -6.11
CA VAL A 26 -0.07 4.66 -6.63
C VAL A 26 -0.42 3.87 -7.89
N GLY A 27 0.55 3.62 -8.77
CA GLY A 27 0.34 2.87 -10.01
C GLY A 27 -0.28 3.74 -11.09
N ASN A 28 -1.60 3.97 -11.05
CA ASN A 28 -2.29 4.88 -11.97
C ASN A 28 -2.99 6.04 -11.22
N PRO A 29 -3.28 7.17 -11.89
CA PRO A 29 -3.87 8.35 -11.22
C PRO A 29 -5.28 8.14 -10.65
N GLU A 30 -5.97 7.11 -11.10
CA GLU A 30 -7.34 6.77 -10.68
C GLU A 30 -7.35 5.85 -9.45
N ASN A 31 -6.20 5.30 -9.07
CA ASN A 31 -6.08 4.45 -7.92
C ASN A 31 -6.39 5.22 -6.64
N SER A 32 -7.30 4.67 -5.85
CA SER A 32 -7.70 5.24 -4.58
C SER A 32 -7.82 4.19 -3.47
N ASN A 33 -7.22 3.01 -3.58
CA ASN A 33 -7.40 1.93 -2.59
C ASN A 33 -6.10 1.41 -1.97
N GLN A 34 -4.97 2.09 -2.14
CA GLN A 34 -3.67 1.57 -1.69
C GLN A 34 -3.53 1.47 -0.16
N VAL A 35 -4.24 2.30 0.60
CA VAL A 35 -4.30 2.14 2.06
C VAL A 35 -5.04 0.86 2.45
N GLU A 36 -6.12 0.54 1.73
CA GLU A 36 -6.83 -0.72 1.90
C GLU A 36 -5.96 -1.91 1.51
N HIS A 37 -5.26 -1.82 0.37
CA HIS A 37 -4.31 -2.83 -0.07
C HIS A 37 -3.22 -3.08 0.97
N LEU A 38 -2.64 -2.02 1.54
CA LEU A 38 -1.64 -2.11 2.60
C LEU A 38 -2.18 -2.80 3.85
N ALA A 39 -3.39 -2.46 4.29
CA ALA A 39 -4.02 -3.08 5.45
C ALA A 39 -4.28 -4.58 5.22
N ILE A 40 -4.76 -4.95 4.04
CA ILE A 40 -4.98 -6.35 3.65
C ILE A 40 -3.65 -7.10 3.59
N SER A 41 -2.62 -6.51 2.99
CA SER A 41 -1.30 -7.10 2.89
C SER A 41 -0.69 -7.38 4.27
N ILE A 42 -0.72 -6.39 5.17
CA ILE A 42 -0.28 -6.57 6.56
C ILE A 42 -1.07 -7.68 7.24
N ALA A 43 -2.39 -7.72 7.11
CA ALA A 43 -3.22 -8.75 7.73
C ALA A 43 -2.89 -10.16 7.19
N LEU A 44 -2.72 -10.33 5.89
CA LEU A 44 -2.38 -11.61 5.28
C LEU A 44 -0.99 -12.09 5.67
N GLN A 45 0.00 -11.19 5.66
CA GLN A 45 1.37 -11.54 6.00
C GLN A 45 1.54 -11.79 7.51
N TYR A 46 0.91 -10.98 8.37
CA TYR A 46 1.03 -11.12 9.83
C TYR A 46 0.15 -12.23 10.40
N ALA A 47 -1.16 -12.21 10.10
CA ALA A 47 -2.12 -13.10 10.77
C ALA A 47 -2.20 -14.48 10.11
N TYR A 48 -1.90 -14.57 8.81
CA TYR A 48 -1.99 -15.81 8.04
C TYR A 48 -0.64 -16.33 7.56
N ASP A 49 0.48 -15.71 7.97
CA ASP A 49 1.83 -16.07 7.55
C ASP A 49 1.97 -16.21 6.01
N THR A 50 1.21 -15.39 5.28
CA THR A 50 1.21 -15.44 3.82
C THR A 50 2.50 -14.81 3.32
N SER A 51 3.28 -15.55 2.52
CA SER A 51 4.53 -14.99 2.01
C SER A 51 4.29 -13.87 0.99
N VAL A 52 5.15 -12.84 1.02
CA VAL A 52 5.17 -11.76 0.03
C VAL A 52 5.28 -12.29 -1.42
N VAL A 53 5.97 -13.43 -1.60
CA VAL A 53 6.11 -14.08 -2.90
C VAL A 53 4.76 -14.58 -3.43
N LEU A 54 3.94 -15.17 -2.56
CA LEU A 54 2.61 -15.65 -2.94
C LEU A 54 1.69 -14.49 -3.28
N LEU A 55 1.68 -13.42 -2.47
CA LEU A 55 0.89 -12.21 -2.77
C LEU A 55 1.29 -11.62 -4.12
N ASN A 56 2.59 -11.44 -4.36
CA ASN A 56 3.08 -10.90 -5.62
C ASN A 56 2.76 -11.79 -6.83
N ALA A 57 2.71 -13.11 -6.66
CA ALA A 57 2.30 -14.04 -7.70
C ALA A 57 0.80 -13.91 -8.03
N LEU A 58 -0.05 -13.62 -7.04
CA LEU A 58 -1.48 -13.35 -7.27
C LEU A 58 -1.69 -12.07 -8.09
N GLU A 59 -0.93 -11.01 -7.82
CA GLU A 59 -0.99 -9.77 -8.60
C GLU A 59 -0.55 -9.97 -10.06
N ILE A 60 0.52 -10.75 -10.26
CA ILE A 60 1.00 -11.13 -11.60
C ILE A 60 -0.07 -11.92 -12.34
N ARG A 61 -0.70 -12.89 -11.68
CA ARG A 61 -1.79 -13.69 -12.26
C ARG A 61 -2.94 -12.80 -12.72
N ASP A 62 -3.32 -11.80 -11.94
CA ASP A 62 -4.42 -10.91 -12.29
C ASP A 62 -4.07 -9.98 -13.46
N THR A 63 -2.79 -9.64 -13.62
CA THR A 63 -2.26 -8.99 -14.84
C THR A 63 -2.40 -9.89 -16.07
N PHE A 64 -1.96 -11.15 -15.98
CA PHE A 64 -2.05 -12.10 -17.10
C PHE A 64 -3.49 -12.40 -17.51
N ASN A 65 -4.41 -12.39 -16.55
CA ASN A 65 -5.83 -12.57 -16.80
C ASN A 65 -6.54 -11.29 -17.30
N GLY A 66 -5.80 -10.20 -17.50
CA GLY A 66 -6.36 -8.92 -17.95
C GLY A 66 -7.27 -8.23 -16.92
N LYS A 67 -7.20 -8.63 -15.65
CA LYS A 67 -8.01 -8.04 -14.56
C LYS A 67 -7.41 -6.75 -14.03
N GLN A 68 -6.08 -6.59 -14.14
CA GLN A 68 -5.35 -5.45 -13.61
C GLN A 68 -4.23 -5.00 -14.56
N PRO A 69 -4.08 -3.70 -14.82
CA PRO A 69 -2.97 -3.21 -15.64
C PRO A 69 -1.64 -3.27 -14.90
N LEU A 70 -0.54 -3.45 -15.64
CA LEU A 70 0.80 -3.62 -15.08
C LEU A 70 1.25 -2.51 -14.09
N PRO A 71 0.94 -1.21 -14.29
CA PRO A 71 1.28 -0.18 -13.30
C PRO A 71 0.63 -0.38 -11.94
N MET A 72 -0.62 -0.87 -11.90
CA MET A 72 -1.33 -1.17 -10.65
C MET A 72 -0.68 -2.37 -9.95
N THR A 73 -0.40 -3.43 -10.70
CA THR A 73 0.32 -4.61 -10.21
C THR A 73 1.66 -4.25 -9.57
N ARG A 74 2.42 -3.35 -10.18
CA ARG A 74 3.70 -2.91 -9.62
C ARG A 74 3.50 -2.13 -8.31
N ALA A 75 2.47 -1.30 -8.23
CA ALA A 75 2.15 -0.56 -7.02
C ALA A 75 1.73 -1.48 -5.87
N ASP A 76 0.88 -2.45 -6.15
CA ASP A 76 0.41 -3.45 -5.20
C ASP A 76 1.58 -4.32 -4.69
N GLN A 77 2.46 -4.75 -5.61
CA GLN A 77 3.70 -5.45 -5.24
C GLN A 77 4.61 -4.58 -4.37
N ALA A 78 4.75 -3.28 -4.66
CA ALA A 78 5.54 -2.38 -3.84
C ALA A 78 4.96 -2.25 -2.42
N ILE A 79 3.63 -2.19 -2.28
CA ILE A 79 2.96 -2.22 -0.98
C ILE A 79 3.20 -3.54 -0.25
N ASN A 80 3.08 -4.69 -0.94
CA ASN A 80 3.37 -6.00 -0.35
C ASN A 80 4.80 -6.08 0.20
N TYR A 81 5.77 -5.56 -0.55
CA TYR A 81 7.16 -5.49 -0.10
C TYR A 81 7.33 -4.58 1.11
N VAL A 82 6.77 -3.38 1.10
CA VAL A 82 6.88 -2.44 2.23
C VAL A 82 6.26 -3.03 3.50
N ALA A 83 5.12 -3.72 3.40
CA ALA A 83 4.56 -4.44 4.54
C ALA A 83 5.56 -5.47 5.09
N ALA A 84 6.16 -6.28 4.21
CA ALA A 84 7.09 -7.34 4.56
C ALA A 84 8.40 -6.84 5.19
N THR A 85 8.97 -5.75 4.65
CA THR A 85 10.34 -5.33 4.98
C THR A 85 10.40 -4.15 5.95
N GLU A 86 9.34 -3.35 6.04
CA GLU A 86 9.36 -2.08 6.80
C GLU A 86 8.33 -2.02 7.91
N PHE A 87 7.18 -2.68 7.74
CA PHE A 87 6.15 -2.70 8.77
C PHE A 87 6.34 -3.87 9.72
N LEU A 88 6.27 -5.10 9.21
CA LEU A 88 6.27 -6.31 10.03
C LEU A 88 7.52 -6.48 10.92
N PRO A 89 8.75 -6.26 10.42
CA PRO A 89 9.95 -6.44 11.25
C PRO A 89 10.02 -5.47 12.42
N HIS A 90 9.39 -4.30 12.29
CA HIS A 90 9.44 -3.22 13.26
C HIS A 90 8.14 -3.07 14.06
N PHE A 91 7.16 -3.94 13.86
CA PHE A 91 5.87 -3.84 14.52
C PHE A 91 5.99 -4.03 16.04
N GLU A 92 6.82 -5.00 16.46
CA GLU A 92 7.09 -5.31 17.85
C GLU A 92 8.04 -4.29 18.52
N ASP A 93 8.82 -3.53 17.74
CA ASP A 93 9.73 -2.48 18.23
C ASP A 93 8.97 -1.26 18.76
N GLY A 94 7.71 -1.08 18.33
CA GLY A 94 6.81 -0.05 18.82
C GLY A 94 5.95 0.55 17.72
N TYR A 95 4.64 0.31 17.82
CA TYR A 95 3.63 0.73 16.84
C TYR A 95 3.79 2.16 16.30
N ALA A 96 4.03 3.14 17.16
CA ALA A 96 4.16 4.54 16.76
C ALA A 96 5.35 4.78 15.82
N GLN A 97 6.49 4.14 16.10
CA GLN A 97 7.71 4.28 15.32
C GLN A 97 7.57 3.56 13.98
N THR A 98 6.96 2.38 13.97
CA THR A 98 6.62 1.64 12.75
C THR A 98 5.74 2.45 11.81
N ILE A 99 4.72 3.15 12.35
CA ILE A 99 3.82 3.98 11.56
C ILE A 99 4.52 5.21 10.98
N GLU A 100 5.40 5.87 11.75
CA GLU A 100 6.18 7.00 11.23
C GLU A 100 7.17 6.57 10.13
N ARG A 101 7.86 5.45 10.33
CA ARG A 101 8.70 4.84 9.29
C ARG A 101 7.89 4.54 8.03
N LEU A 102 6.74 3.89 8.18
CA LEU A 102 5.86 3.55 7.07
C LEU A 102 5.39 4.81 6.32
N ARG A 103 4.97 5.86 7.03
CA ARG A 103 4.62 7.17 6.42
C ARG A 103 5.79 7.77 5.64
N CYS A 104 6.99 7.73 6.20
CA CYS A 104 8.18 8.24 5.55
C CYS A 104 8.48 7.48 4.24
N ILE A 105 8.40 6.15 4.27
CA ILE A 105 8.72 5.30 3.11
C ILE A 105 7.67 5.45 2.01
N LEU A 106 6.39 5.48 2.39
CA LEU A 106 5.29 5.64 1.46
C LEU A 106 5.32 7.00 0.78
N SER A 107 5.86 8.05 1.41
CA SER A 107 5.87 9.41 0.88
C SER A 107 7.15 9.84 0.17
N ARG A 108 8.19 8.99 0.16
CA ARG A 108 9.51 9.35 -0.36
C ARG A 108 10.00 8.45 -1.50
N PRO A 109 10.92 8.96 -2.34
CA PRO A 109 11.61 8.17 -3.32
C PRO A 109 12.42 7.04 -2.65
N GLU A 110 12.55 5.92 -3.36
CA GLU A 110 13.17 4.67 -2.93
C GLU A 110 14.59 4.79 -2.34
N THR A 111 15.31 5.87 -2.65
CA THR A 111 16.68 6.13 -2.18
C THR A 111 16.77 6.82 -0.82
N THR A 112 15.64 7.15 -0.18
CA THR A 112 15.66 7.92 1.07
C THR A 112 15.63 7.02 2.30
N THR A 113 16.62 7.17 3.18
CA THR A 113 16.64 6.48 4.47
C THR A 113 15.61 7.09 5.42
N CYS A 114 14.71 6.26 5.95
CA CYS A 114 13.78 6.62 7.01
C CYS A 114 14.31 6.06 8.32
N VAL A 115 14.64 6.96 9.26
CA VAL A 115 15.17 6.63 10.59
C VAL A 115 14.00 6.51 11.55
#